data_AF-A0A6J7RHE3-F1
#
_entry.id   AF-A0A6J7RHE3-F1
#
_cell.length_a   1.000
_cell.length_b   1.000
_cell.length_c   1.000
_cell.angle_alpha   90.00
_cell.angle_beta   90.00
_cell.angle_gamma   90.00
#
_symmetry.space_group_name_H-M   'P 1'
#
loop_
_entity.id
_entity.type
_entity.pdbx_description
1 polymer ?
#
loop_
_entity_poly.entity_id
_entity_poly.type
_entity_poly.pdbx_seq_one_letter_code
_entity_poly.pdbx_strand_id
1 'polypeptide(L)'
;MSSRRARLALATALALAVTVAGESGAQSVPDPAAPVVSQVALARSSVILTGAATSKVSVSLRISAPGGQTQGNASGASLDDPSHLSFPFVRLQRTEGAWYLPSLDERSLNRVSGSLSDGIWRATFSVPATYDGHWRVTAVCTQSADTTVTCADISPGPTTTLAVHGHDYPLLKVTSTPRAGGGFPHIEVTLLSSESRRPLAGRRLILCTNISCQESDPPRGLIITTDCRGRATPDTSRLPYFGENRVWNLASTTAPLESNTHWQDVTVRASVRYRFNVVGMPTSAPLGTSLRFTGSVRPERAGSLVVLQHWASHAWRPVGTTRTTSTGRYLLITKPSRAGHHLYRVVKHSDLCDPFRCLIVGHASEPLHISLTTP
;
A
#
# COMPACT_ATOMS: atom_id res chain seq x y z
N MET A 1 65.79 66.59 33.06
CA MET A 1 65.01 66.44 34.31
C MET A 1 64.46 65.03 34.35
N SER A 2 64.76 64.33 35.42
CA SER A 2 64.68 62.88 35.63
C SER A 2 63.71 62.58 36.78
N SER A 3 63.37 61.30 36.94
CA SER A 3 62.69 60.62 38.07
C SER A 3 61.19 60.37 37.87
N ARG A 4 60.73 59.13 37.69
CA ARG A 4 60.63 57.93 38.58
C ARG A 4 59.41 57.94 39.50
N ARG A 5 58.79 56.74 39.61
CA ARG A 5 57.95 56.13 40.68
C ARG A 5 56.49 55.88 40.24
N ALA A 6 56.02 54.65 40.05
CA ALA A 6 55.84 53.50 40.97
C ALA A 6 54.53 53.55 41.79
N ARG A 7 53.68 52.52 41.62
CA ARG A 7 52.82 51.79 42.60
C ARG A 7 51.99 50.73 41.82
N LEU A 8 52.17 49.41 42.04
CA LEU A 8 51.51 48.53 43.05
C LEU A 8 49.98 48.74 43.13
N ALA A 9 49.10 47.75 43.28
CA ALA A 9 49.01 46.30 43.12
C ALA A 9 47.55 45.95 43.52
N LEU A 10 46.90 44.94 42.93
CA LEU A 10 46.22 43.86 43.66
C LEU A 10 45.56 42.84 42.73
N ALA A 11 45.68 41.59 43.15
CA ALA A 11 45.24 40.38 42.49
C ALA A 11 43.73 40.12 42.63
N THR A 12 43.16 39.42 41.64
CA THR A 12 42.04 38.48 41.89
C THR A 12 42.13 37.35 40.86
N ALA A 13 42.82 36.27 41.21
CA ALA A 13 42.80 35.03 40.45
C ALA A 13 41.59 34.22 40.91
N LEU A 14 40.49 34.29 40.13
CA LEU A 14 39.32 33.45 40.31
C LEU A 14 39.60 32.11 39.60
N ALA A 15 39.90 31.07 40.37
CA ALA A 15 40.03 29.72 39.85
C ALA A 15 38.62 29.18 39.50
N LEU A 16 38.25 29.24 38.22
CA LEU A 16 37.12 28.47 37.70
C LEU A 16 37.53 26.99 37.70
N ALA A 17 36.96 26.22 38.63
CA ALA A 17 36.93 24.77 38.54
C ALA A 17 35.96 24.39 37.40
N VAL A 18 36.50 24.12 36.22
CA VAL A 18 35.77 23.49 35.12
C VAL A 18 35.60 22.01 35.50
N THR A 19 34.44 21.63 36.02
CA THR A 19 34.03 20.23 36.07
C THR A 19 33.78 19.79 34.64
N VAL A 20 34.76 19.10 34.05
CA VAL A 20 34.58 18.34 32.81
C VAL A 20 33.61 17.22 33.13
N ALA A 21 32.32 17.42 32.80
CA ALA A 21 31.37 16.34 32.76
C ALA A 21 31.88 15.36 31.70
N GLY A 22 32.47 14.25 32.15
CA GLY A 22 32.88 13.18 31.26
C GLY A 22 31.65 12.69 30.51
N GLU A 23 31.57 12.99 29.22
CA GLU A 23 30.64 12.33 28.31
C GLU A 23 30.89 10.83 28.45
N SER A 24 29.98 10.15 29.14
CA SER A 24 29.95 8.69 29.15
C SER A 24 29.64 8.29 27.72
N GLY A 25 30.68 7.97 26.97
CA GLY A 25 30.57 7.53 25.59
C GLY A 25 29.51 6.44 25.52
N ALA A 26 28.42 6.71 24.82
CA ALA A 26 27.36 5.74 24.62
C ALA A 26 27.99 4.49 23.99
N GLN A 27 28.12 3.42 24.77
CA GLN A 27 28.53 2.14 24.22
C GLN A 27 27.43 1.71 23.26
N SER A 28 27.79 1.49 22.00
CA SER A 28 26.89 0.90 21.02
C SER A 28 26.42 -0.44 21.57
N VAL A 29 25.11 -0.59 21.79
CA VAL A 29 24.51 -1.88 22.11
C VAL A 29 24.86 -2.83 20.96
N PRO A 30 25.48 -3.99 21.20
CA PRO A 30 25.82 -4.94 20.14
C PRO A 30 24.57 -5.31 19.35
N ASP A 31 24.69 -5.34 18.02
CA ASP A 31 23.58 -5.76 17.16
C ASP A 31 23.10 -7.15 17.59
N PRO A 32 21.77 -7.35 17.75
CA PRO A 32 21.23 -8.63 18.18
C PRO A 32 21.57 -9.71 17.13
N ALA A 33 22.16 -10.82 17.58
CA ALA A 33 22.46 -11.94 16.71
C ALA A 33 21.18 -12.48 16.05
N ALA A 34 21.26 -12.80 14.76
CA ALA A 34 20.15 -13.38 14.00
C ALA A 34 19.65 -14.68 14.66
N PRO A 35 18.33 -14.98 14.56
CA PRO A 35 17.79 -16.22 15.11
C PRO A 35 18.39 -17.44 14.39
N VAL A 36 18.66 -18.50 15.15
CA VAL A 36 19.12 -19.78 14.61
C VAL A 36 17.94 -20.74 14.57
N VAL A 37 17.64 -21.26 13.38
CA VAL A 37 16.64 -22.31 13.18
C VAL A 37 17.35 -23.65 13.13
N SER A 38 17.11 -24.51 14.13
CA SER A 38 17.77 -25.83 14.21
C SER A 38 16.89 -26.98 13.73
N GLN A 39 15.56 -26.80 13.75
CA GLN A 39 14.61 -27.81 13.31
C GLN A 39 13.41 -27.17 12.63
N VAL A 40 12.95 -27.75 11.53
CA VAL A 40 11.73 -27.37 10.82
C VAL A 40 10.97 -28.62 10.44
N ALA A 41 9.70 -28.67 10.81
CA ALA A 41 8.81 -29.78 10.51
C ALA A 41 7.44 -29.28 10.06
N LEU A 42 7.03 -29.68 8.87
CA LEU A 42 5.65 -29.60 8.43
C LEU A 42 4.86 -30.79 8.97
N ALA A 43 3.64 -30.54 9.46
CA ALA A 43 2.74 -31.60 9.91
C ALA A 43 2.29 -32.53 8.76
N ARG A 44 2.39 -32.04 7.52
CA ARG A 44 2.08 -32.78 6.27
C ARG A 44 3.00 -32.29 5.16
N SER A 45 3.48 -33.21 4.33
CA SER A 45 4.28 -32.90 3.14
C SER A 45 3.45 -32.82 1.86
N SER A 46 2.18 -33.27 1.87
CA SER A 46 1.28 -33.16 0.73
C SER A 46 -0.18 -32.95 1.16
N VAL A 47 -0.95 -32.21 0.35
CA VAL A 47 -2.41 -32.09 0.45
C VAL A 47 -3.06 -32.13 -0.94
N ILE A 48 -4.20 -32.78 -1.05
CA ILE A 48 -5.04 -32.80 -2.25
C ILE A 48 -6.34 -32.04 -1.92
N LEU A 49 -6.67 -31.03 -2.71
CA LEU A 49 -7.78 -30.12 -2.46
C LEU A 49 -8.56 -29.88 -3.75
N THR A 50 -9.88 -29.72 -3.64
CA THR A 50 -10.76 -29.47 -4.80
C THR A 50 -11.65 -28.25 -4.56
N GLY A 51 -11.84 -27.43 -5.60
CA GLY A 51 -12.77 -26.31 -5.57
C GLY A 51 -12.38 -25.24 -4.55
N ALA A 52 -13.28 -25.00 -3.59
CA ALA A 52 -13.09 -24.02 -2.52
C ALA A 52 -12.57 -24.65 -1.21
N ALA A 53 -12.12 -25.91 -1.25
CA ALA A 53 -11.59 -26.59 -0.06
C ALA A 53 -10.27 -25.97 0.44
N THR A 54 -10.12 -25.98 1.75
CA THR A 54 -8.90 -25.58 2.48
C THR A 54 -8.45 -26.71 3.40
N SER A 55 -7.14 -26.87 3.60
CA SER A 55 -6.56 -27.73 4.63
C SER A 55 -5.71 -26.90 5.60
N LYS A 56 -5.83 -27.16 6.90
CA LYS A 56 -4.92 -26.60 7.90
C LYS A 56 -3.61 -27.39 7.90
N VAL A 57 -2.48 -26.72 7.67
CA VAL A 57 -1.14 -27.30 7.70
C VAL A 57 -0.31 -26.56 8.74
N SER A 58 0.13 -27.25 9.78
CA SER A 58 0.98 -26.65 10.81
C SER A 58 2.46 -26.77 10.45
N VAL A 59 3.22 -25.70 10.69
CA VAL A 59 4.68 -25.68 10.68
C VAL A 59 5.16 -25.55 12.11
N SER A 60 6.06 -26.43 12.55
CA SER A 60 6.75 -26.33 13.83
C SER A 60 8.24 -26.07 13.61
N LEU A 61 8.80 -25.12 14.34
CA LEU A 61 10.22 -24.77 14.27
C LEU A 61 10.84 -24.77 15.67
N ARG A 62 12.10 -25.16 15.80
CA ARG A 62 12.92 -24.83 16.97
C ARG A 62 13.77 -23.62 16.67
N ILE A 63 13.56 -22.55 17.43
CA ILE A 63 14.20 -21.25 17.23
C ILE A 63 15.01 -20.95 18.49
N SER A 64 16.29 -20.63 18.30
CA SER A 64 17.19 -20.16 19.35
C SER A 64 17.69 -18.75 19.01
N ALA A 65 17.54 -17.81 19.94
CA ALA A 65 17.87 -16.40 19.78
C ALA A 65 18.63 -15.89 21.02
N PRO A 66 19.96 -15.75 20.95
CA PRO A 66 20.81 -15.44 22.11
C PRO A 66 20.45 -14.13 22.83
N GLY A 67 19.92 -13.13 22.11
CA GLY A 67 19.48 -11.83 22.67
C GLY A 67 18.08 -11.82 23.29
N GLY A 68 17.36 -12.95 23.24
CA GLY A 68 15.95 -13.03 23.62
C GLY A 68 15.01 -12.49 22.54
N GLN A 69 13.86 -13.12 22.40
CA GLN A 69 12.78 -12.67 21.50
C GLN A 69 11.84 -11.75 22.27
N THR A 70 11.45 -10.62 21.68
CA THR A 70 10.27 -9.90 22.15
C THR A 70 9.04 -10.50 21.49
N GLN A 71 8.14 -11.07 22.29
CA GLN A 71 6.83 -11.48 21.80
C GLN A 71 5.94 -10.24 21.86
N GLY A 72 5.82 -9.54 20.74
CA GLY A 72 5.06 -8.30 20.63
C GLY A 72 4.18 -8.29 19.40
N ASN A 73 3.06 -7.58 19.49
CA ASN A 73 2.41 -7.05 18.30
C ASN A 73 3.31 -5.91 17.85
N ALA A 74 3.95 -6.05 16.69
CA ALA A 74 4.43 -4.85 16.04
C ALA A 74 3.19 -3.96 15.77
N SER A 75 3.37 -2.65 15.79
CA SER A 75 2.31 -1.71 15.46
C SER A 75 2.95 -0.59 14.66
N GLY A 76 2.70 -0.57 13.35
CA GLY A 76 3.20 0.46 12.42
C GLY A 76 3.83 -0.09 11.14
N ALA A 77 2.98 -0.30 10.12
CA ALA A 77 3.11 -0.61 8.67
C ALA A 77 3.13 -2.03 8.04
N SER A 78 3.02 -2.04 6.69
CA SER A 78 2.56 -3.06 5.71
C SER A 78 3.65 -3.85 4.96
N LEU A 79 3.64 -5.19 4.79
CA LEU A 79 4.52 -6.11 3.96
C LEU A 79 5.92 -5.66 3.42
N ASP A 80 6.07 -4.42 2.92
CA ASP A 80 7.28 -3.58 2.98
C ASP A 80 7.64 -3.08 4.41
N ASP A 81 6.85 -3.47 5.40
CA ASP A 81 6.85 -3.08 6.80
C ASP A 81 6.02 -4.17 7.56
N PRO A 82 6.66 -4.98 8.40
CA PRO A 82 6.11 -6.21 8.96
C PRO A 82 5.24 -6.00 10.21
N SER A 83 4.62 -4.83 10.39
CA SER A 83 4.01 -4.52 11.69
C SER A 83 2.68 -5.20 12.02
N HIS A 84 1.99 -5.82 11.07
CA HIS A 84 0.71 -6.48 11.37
C HIS A 84 0.86 -7.92 11.87
N LEU A 85 2.08 -8.47 11.83
CA LEU A 85 2.37 -9.79 12.34
C LEU A 85 2.88 -9.68 13.77
N SER A 86 2.31 -10.47 14.67
CA SER A 86 2.95 -10.74 15.95
C SER A 86 4.24 -11.50 15.66
N PHE A 87 5.36 -11.04 16.22
CA PHE A 87 6.64 -11.71 16.10
C PHE A 87 6.77 -12.83 17.14
N PRO A 88 7.46 -13.94 16.80
CA PRO A 88 8.08 -14.23 15.50
C PRO A 88 7.07 -14.67 14.44
N PHE A 89 7.45 -14.66 13.15
CA PHE A 89 6.62 -15.21 12.07
C PHE A 89 7.44 -16.09 11.11
N VAL A 90 6.76 -16.95 10.37
CA VAL A 90 7.36 -17.87 9.38
C VAL A 90 6.81 -17.62 7.98
N ARG A 91 7.67 -17.74 6.97
CA ARG A 91 7.34 -17.61 5.54
C ARG A 91 7.18 -18.96 4.88
N LEU A 92 6.07 -19.15 4.20
CA LEU A 92 5.82 -20.24 3.26
C LEU A 92 5.79 -19.65 1.85
N GLN A 93 6.76 -20.01 1.02
CA GLN A 93 6.94 -19.45 -0.33
C GLN A 93 6.79 -20.53 -1.39
N ARG A 94 6.06 -20.21 -2.45
CA ARG A 94 5.90 -21.07 -3.61
C ARG A 94 7.21 -21.16 -4.38
N THR A 95 7.68 -22.37 -4.66
CA THR A 95 8.92 -22.60 -5.44
C THR A 95 8.64 -22.82 -6.92
N GLU A 96 7.42 -23.25 -7.27
CA GLU A 96 7.02 -23.59 -8.65
C GLU A 96 5.55 -23.24 -8.90
N GLY A 97 5.21 -22.91 -10.15
CA GLY A 97 3.83 -22.65 -10.58
C GLY A 97 3.67 -21.31 -11.30
N ALA A 98 2.42 -20.96 -11.61
CA ALA A 98 2.13 -19.76 -12.37
C ALA A 98 2.31 -18.47 -11.55
N TRP A 99 2.99 -17.48 -12.12
CA TRP A 99 3.38 -16.21 -11.46
C TRP A 99 2.21 -15.37 -10.95
N TYR A 100 0.99 -15.60 -11.45
CA TYR A 100 -0.21 -14.86 -11.04
C TYR A 100 -0.87 -15.40 -9.77
N LEU A 101 -0.39 -16.52 -9.24
CA LEU A 101 -0.87 -17.07 -7.97
C LEU A 101 -0.05 -16.51 -6.80
N PRO A 102 -0.58 -16.52 -5.56
CA PRO A 102 0.18 -16.12 -4.39
C PRO A 102 1.50 -16.89 -4.33
N SER A 103 2.59 -16.15 -4.18
CA SER A 103 3.95 -16.70 -4.09
C SER A 103 4.46 -16.76 -2.66
N LEU A 104 3.78 -16.12 -1.70
CA LEU A 104 4.19 -15.98 -0.31
C LEU A 104 2.96 -15.99 0.63
N ASP A 105 3.04 -16.75 1.72
CA ASP A 105 2.13 -16.70 2.88
C ASP A 105 2.98 -16.57 4.15
N GLU A 106 2.59 -15.69 5.06
CA GLU A 106 3.30 -15.41 6.29
C GLU A 106 2.39 -15.62 7.48
N ARG A 107 2.88 -16.29 8.52
CA ARG A 107 2.08 -16.58 9.71
C ARG A 107 2.87 -16.35 10.99
N SER A 108 2.23 -15.64 11.93
CA SER A 108 2.73 -15.52 13.29
C SER A 108 2.89 -16.89 13.94
N LEU A 109 3.98 -17.03 14.65
CA LEU A 109 4.38 -18.22 15.37
C LEU A 109 3.97 -18.08 16.83
N ASN A 110 3.30 -19.10 17.35
CA ASN A 110 2.98 -19.21 18.76
C ASN A 110 3.96 -20.15 19.44
N ARG A 111 4.53 -19.73 20.58
CA ARG A 111 5.42 -20.60 21.37
C ARG A 111 4.60 -21.75 21.95
N VAL A 112 5.02 -22.98 21.67
CA VAL A 112 4.40 -24.22 22.19
C VAL A 112 5.16 -24.70 23.42
N SER A 113 6.49 -24.58 23.45
CA SER A 113 7.33 -24.94 24.59
C SER A 113 8.67 -24.19 24.58
N GLY A 114 9.41 -24.25 25.70
CA GLY A 114 10.71 -23.59 25.87
C GLY A 114 10.61 -22.13 26.32
N SER A 115 11.72 -21.40 26.18
CA SER A 115 11.85 -19.99 26.55
C SER A 115 11.74 -19.07 25.31
N LEU A 116 11.84 -17.76 25.54
CA LEU A 116 11.97 -16.77 24.45
C LEU A 116 13.34 -16.83 23.75
N SER A 117 14.35 -17.42 24.38
CA SER A 117 15.71 -17.55 23.82
C SER A 117 15.98 -18.92 23.19
N ASP A 118 15.24 -19.97 23.55
CA ASP A 118 15.26 -21.28 22.90
C ASP A 118 13.92 -21.99 23.11
N GLY A 119 13.15 -22.16 22.03
CA GLY A 119 11.81 -22.73 22.13
C GLY A 119 11.30 -23.38 20.86
N ILE A 120 10.23 -24.16 21.01
CA ILE A 120 9.46 -24.73 19.91
C ILE A 120 8.28 -23.82 19.63
N TRP A 121 8.17 -23.41 18.37
CA TRP A 121 7.18 -22.46 17.89
C TRP A 121 6.33 -23.11 16.80
N ARG A 122 5.06 -22.72 16.70
CA ARG A 122 4.13 -23.29 15.73
C ARG A 122 3.26 -22.22 15.07
N ALA A 123 3.14 -22.33 13.76
CA ALA A 123 2.16 -21.60 12.96
C ALA A 123 1.22 -22.59 12.28
N THR A 124 0.01 -22.16 11.94
CA THR A 124 -0.93 -22.96 11.14
C THR A 124 -1.33 -22.16 9.91
N PHE A 125 -1.06 -22.72 8.74
CA PHE A 125 -1.43 -22.19 7.43
C PHE A 125 -2.78 -22.78 7.01
N SER A 126 -3.67 -21.95 6.50
CA SER A 126 -4.90 -22.41 5.84
C SER A 126 -4.60 -22.54 4.35
N VAL A 127 -4.20 -23.74 3.92
CA VAL A 127 -3.74 -24.03 2.57
C VAL A 127 -4.92 -24.27 1.63
N PRO A 128 -5.10 -23.42 0.61
CA PRO A 128 -6.18 -23.53 -0.36
C PRO A 128 -5.88 -24.46 -1.56
N ALA A 129 -6.91 -24.90 -2.30
CA ALA A 129 -6.71 -25.52 -3.62
C ALA A 129 -5.97 -24.62 -4.63
N THR A 130 -6.07 -23.29 -4.51
CA THR A 130 -5.31 -22.34 -5.37
C THR A 130 -3.81 -22.31 -5.06
N TYR A 131 -3.35 -23.00 -4.01
CA TYR A 131 -1.92 -23.20 -3.73
C TYR A 131 -1.30 -24.32 -4.57
N ASP A 132 -2.01 -24.86 -5.56
CA ASP A 132 -1.47 -25.88 -6.48
C ASP A 132 0.00 -25.65 -6.88
N GLY A 133 0.86 -26.63 -6.63
CA GLY A 133 2.31 -26.56 -6.79
C GLY A 133 3.11 -26.91 -5.52
N HIS A 134 4.42 -26.63 -5.57
CA HIS A 134 5.33 -26.86 -4.45
C HIS A 134 5.57 -25.57 -3.65
N TRP A 135 5.49 -25.70 -2.32
CA TRP A 135 5.72 -24.63 -1.36
C TRP A 135 6.82 -25.02 -0.41
N ARG A 136 7.58 -24.03 0.05
CA ARG A 136 8.72 -24.23 0.94
C ARG A 136 8.66 -23.26 2.11
N VAL A 137 8.97 -23.73 3.31
CA VAL A 137 9.27 -22.87 4.45
C VAL A 137 10.65 -22.23 4.20
N THR A 138 10.69 -20.95 3.86
CA THR A 138 11.92 -20.30 3.37
C THR A 138 12.63 -19.44 4.39
N ALA A 139 11.92 -18.86 5.35
CA ALA A 139 12.53 -18.03 6.37
C ALA A 139 11.70 -18.00 7.65
N VAL A 140 12.38 -17.71 8.76
CA VAL A 140 11.77 -17.22 9.98
C VAL A 140 12.22 -15.79 10.21
N CYS A 141 11.30 -14.93 10.64
CA CYS A 141 11.62 -13.54 10.95
C CYS A 141 11.28 -13.23 12.40
N THR A 142 12.15 -12.46 13.03
CA THR A 142 12.11 -12.07 14.43
C THR A 142 12.29 -10.57 14.55
N GLN A 143 11.78 -9.98 15.64
CA GLN A 143 11.95 -8.56 15.93
C GLN A 143 12.70 -8.38 17.26
N SER A 144 13.77 -7.62 17.22
CA SER A 144 14.53 -7.22 18.41
C SER A 144 13.85 -6.07 19.16
N ALA A 145 14.32 -5.78 20.37
CA ALA A 145 13.73 -4.76 21.25
C ALA A 145 13.78 -3.32 20.66
N ASP A 146 14.73 -3.06 19.75
CA ASP A 146 14.86 -1.81 18.99
C ASP A 146 13.96 -1.76 17.74
N THR A 147 13.04 -2.72 17.59
CA THR A 147 12.12 -2.91 16.45
C THR A 147 12.76 -3.37 15.13
N THR A 148 14.06 -3.64 15.11
CA THR A 148 14.74 -4.18 13.93
C THR A 148 14.25 -5.59 13.61
N VAL A 149 13.90 -5.83 12.34
CA VAL A 149 13.43 -7.14 11.88
C VAL A 149 14.56 -7.88 11.19
N THR A 150 14.88 -9.06 11.70
CA THR A 150 15.90 -9.95 11.16
C THR A 150 15.24 -11.24 10.72
N CYS A 151 15.60 -11.71 9.53
CA CYS A 151 15.14 -12.98 9.00
C CYS A 151 16.32 -13.95 8.86
N ALA A 152 16.11 -15.19 9.30
CA ALA A 152 17.04 -16.28 9.05
C ALA A 152 16.45 -17.18 7.96
N ASP A 153 17.24 -17.37 6.90
CA ASP A 153 16.90 -18.28 5.82
C ASP A 153 16.89 -19.73 6.33
N ILE A 154 15.92 -20.50 5.85
CA ILE A 154 15.77 -21.91 6.17
C ILE A 154 16.26 -22.70 4.96
N SER A 155 17.30 -23.49 5.18
CA SER A 155 17.85 -24.37 4.14
C SER A 155 16.78 -25.30 3.56
N PRO A 156 16.79 -25.53 2.24
CA PRO A 156 15.82 -26.42 1.61
C PRO A 156 16.01 -27.86 2.08
N GLY A 157 14.89 -28.55 2.31
CA GLY A 157 14.88 -29.95 2.69
C GLY A 157 13.50 -30.58 2.52
N PRO A 158 13.40 -31.92 2.62
CA PRO A 158 12.13 -32.63 2.46
C PRO A 158 11.12 -32.26 3.56
N THR A 159 11.59 -31.94 4.78
CA THR A 159 10.72 -31.54 5.90
C THR A 159 10.25 -30.08 5.81
N THR A 160 10.79 -29.31 4.87
CA THR A 160 10.45 -27.90 4.65
C THR A 160 9.58 -27.69 3.41
N THR A 161 9.25 -28.76 2.68
CA THR A 161 8.49 -28.69 1.43
C THR A 161 7.08 -29.27 1.58
N LEU A 162 6.08 -28.55 1.08
CA LEU A 162 4.67 -28.93 0.99
C LEU A 162 4.26 -29.00 -0.49
N ALA A 163 3.84 -30.18 -0.95
CA ALA A 163 3.17 -30.35 -2.22
C ALA A 163 1.67 -30.08 -2.06
N VAL A 164 1.11 -29.21 -2.89
CA VAL A 164 -0.33 -28.96 -2.95
C VAL A 164 -0.82 -29.38 -4.31
N HIS A 165 -1.78 -30.30 -4.34
CA HIS A 165 -2.45 -30.73 -5.56
C HIS A 165 -3.86 -30.14 -5.55
N GLY A 166 -4.00 -29.01 -6.25
CA GLY A 166 -5.23 -28.24 -6.31
C GLY A 166 -6.01 -28.51 -7.58
N HIS A 167 -7.21 -29.04 -7.44
CA HIS A 167 -8.11 -29.35 -8.55
C HIS A 167 -9.32 -28.43 -8.57
N ASP A 168 -9.86 -28.17 -9.76
CA ASP A 168 -11.13 -27.46 -9.97
C ASP A 168 -11.30 -26.12 -9.19
N TYR A 169 -10.21 -25.47 -8.82
CA TYR A 169 -10.24 -24.25 -8.03
C TYR A 169 -10.85 -23.07 -8.82
N PRO A 170 -11.48 -22.10 -8.15
CA PRO A 170 -12.10 -20.97 -8.82
C PRO A 170 -11.07 -20.11 -9.57
N LEU A 171 -11.34 -19.81 -10.84
CA LEU A 171 -10.65 -18.82 -11.67
C LEU A 171 -11.49 -17.56 -11.78
N LEU A 172 -10.93 -16.46 -11.32
CA LEU A 172 -11.52 -15.14 -11.35
C LEU A 172 -10.97 -14.36 -12.54
N LYS A 173 -11.88 -13.86 -13.37
CA LYS A 173 -11.57 -12.91 -14.42
C LYS A 173 -12.35 -11.63 -14.12
N VAL A 174 -11.65 -10.51 -14.09
CA VAL A 174 -12.28 -9.19 -13.95
C VAL A 174 -12.00 -8.38 -15.19
N THR A 175 -13.04 -7.88 -15.82
CA THR A 175 -12.95 -6.92 -16.91
C THR A 175 -13.51 -5.58 -16.44
N SER A 176 -12.92 -4.51 -16.96
CA SER A 176 -13.36 -3.16 -16.66
C SER A 176 -13.37 -2.33 -17.92
N THR A 177 -14.51 -1.73 -18.20
CA THR A 177 -14.71 -0.89 -19.37
C THR A 177 -15.04 0.53 -18.91
N PRO A 178 -14.28 1.55 -19.36
CA PRO A 178 -14.62 2.93 -19.07
C PRO A 178 -16.01 3.27 -19.65
N ARG A 179 -16.82 4.02 -18.91
CA ARG A 179 -18.10 4.52 -19.44
C ARG A 179 -17.88 5.74 -20.33
N ALA A 180 -18.58 5.76 -21.47
CA ALA A 180 -18.63 6.94 -22.33
C ALA A 180 -19.25 8.12 -21.56
N GLY A 181 -18.55 9.27 -21.55
CA GLY A 181 -18.98 10.46 -20.79
C GLY A 181 -18.39 10.59 -19.39
N GLY A 182 -17.57 9.64 -18.95
CA GLY A 182 -17.00 9.61 -17.60
C GLY A 182 -17.89 8.90 -16.60
N GLY A 183 -17.46 8.86 -15.35
CA GLY A 183 -18.13 8.13 -14.27
C GLY A 183 -17.47 6.79 -13.96
N PHE A 184 -18.14 5.98 -13.13
CA PHE A 184 -17.63 4.69 -12.69
C PHE A 184 -17.47 3.72 -13.87
N PRO A 185 -16.37 2.94 -13.92
CA PRO A 185 -16.22 1.90 -14.93
C PRO A 185 -17.34 0.88 -14.79
N HIS A 186 -17.74 0.27 -15.91
CA HIS A 186 -18.50 -0.97 -15.85
C HIS A 186 -17.53 -2.11 -15.56
N ILE A 187 -17.69 -2.73 -14.40
CA ILE A 187 -16.92 -3.90 -13.98
C ILE A 187 -17.79 -5.14 -14.23
N GLU A 188 -17.21 -6.13 -14.90
CA GLU A 188 -17.79 -7.47 -15.03
C GLU A 188 -16.81 -8.46 -14.42
N VAL A 189 -17.31 -9.26 -13.51
CA VAL A 189 -16.57 -10.34 -12.86
C VAL A 189 -17.10 -11.65 -13.42
N THR A 190 -16.20 -12.55 -13.81
CA THR A 190 -16.53 -13.91 -14.22
C THR A 190 -15.76 -14.88 -13.33
N LEU A 191 -16.46 -15.86 -12.77
CA LEU A 191 -15.91 -16.92 -11.96
C LEU A 191 -16.18 -18.28 -12.62
N LEU A 192 -15.12 -18.96 -12.99
CA LEU A 192 -15.15 -20.28 -13.63
C LEU A 192 -14.42 -21.29 -12.75
N SER A 193 -14.66 -22.58 -12.92
CA SER A 193 -13.74 -23.58 -12.34
C SER A 193 -12.48 -23.71 -13.21
N SER A 194 -11.33 -24.01 -12.59
CA SER A 194 -10.05 -24.05 -13.30
C SER A 194 -9.98 -25.17 -14.33
N GLU A 195 -10.53 -26.32 -14.00
CA GLU A 195 -10.44 -27.54 -14.78
C GLU A 195 -11.61 -27.65 -15.76
N SER A 196 -12.85 -27.68 -15.24
CA SER A 196 -14.03 -27.87 -16.10
C SER A 196 -14.37 -26.64 -16.94
N ARG A 197 -13.83 -25.46 -16.59
CA ARG A 197 -14.20 -24.14 -17.16
C ARG A 197 -15.68 -23.80 -17.03
N ARG A 198 -16.44 -24.58 -16.25
CA ARG A 198 -17.86 -24.34 -16.01
C ARG A 198 -18.05 -23.12 -15.13
N PRO A 199 -19.14 -22.36 -15.33
CA PRO A 199 -19.42 -21.23 -14.49
C PRO A 199 -19.74 -21.63 -13.05
N LEU A 200 -19.18 -20.89 -12.09
CA LEU A 200 -19.43 -21.08 -10.66
C LEU A 200 -20.53 -20.11 -10.21
N ALA A 201 -21.79 -20.56 -10.28
CA ALA A 201 -22.97 -19.79 -9.92
C ALA A 201 -23.17 -19.66 -8.40
N GLY A 202 -23.87 -18.60 -7.96
CA GLY A 202 -24.27 -18.39 -6.58
C GLY A 202 -23.12 -18.09 -5.61
N ARG A 203 -21.92 -17.80 -6.12
CA ARG A 203 -20.73 -17.53 -5.31
C ARG A 203 -20.74 -16.08 -4.85
N ARG A 204 -20.55 -15.89 -3.55
CA ARG A 204 -20.39 -14.57 -2.93
C ARG A 204 -18.95 -14.10 -3.11
N LEU A 205 -18.78 -12.92 -3.68
CA LEU A 205 -17.51 -12.25 -3.86
C LEU A 205 -17.54 -10.90 -3.13
N ILE A 206 -16.39 -10.38 -2.73
CA ILE A 206 -16.25 -9.02 -2.21
C ILE A 206 -15.46 -8.20 -3.23
N LEU A 207 -16.03 -7.11 -3.72
CA LEU A 207 -15.33 -6.13 -4.54
C LEU A 207 -15.03 -4.89 -3.69
N CYS A 208 -13.78 -4.45 -3.67
CA CYS A 208 -13.35 -3.28 -2.90
C CYS A 208 -12.21 -2.54 -3.59
N THR A 209 -11.84 -1.41 -3.01
CA THR A 209 -10.75 -0.56 -3.48
C THR A 209 -9.54 -0.66 -2.56
N ASN A 210 -8.38 -0.98 -3.14
CA ASN A 210 -7.09 -1.04 -2.47
C ASN A 210 -7.07 -2.01 -1.25
N ILE A 211 -6.21 -1.74 -0.27
CA ILE A 211 -6.03 -2.51 0.96
C ILE A 211 -7.23 -2.46 1.92
N SER A 212 -8.26 -1.67 1.64
CA SER A 212 -9.42 -1.53 2.54
C SER A 212 -10.17 -2.85 2.80
N CYS A 213 -10.09 -3.82 1.88
CA CYS A 213 -10.57 -5.17 2.14
C CYS A 213 -9.69 -5.93 3.15
N GLN A 214 -8.36 -5.73 3.13
CA GLN A 214 -7.40 -6.49 3.93
C GLN A 214 -7.33 -6.05 5.38
N GLU A 215 -7.53 -4.75 5.63
CA GLU A 215 -7.33 -4.15 6.96
C GLU A 215 -8.58 -4.12 7.83
N SER A 216 -9.73 -4.58 7.33
CA SER A 216 -10.96 -4.59 8.12
C SER A 216 -11.41 -6.01 8.43
N ASP A 217 -11.69 -6.27 9.71
CA ASP A 217 -12.46 -7.43 10.15
C ASP A 217 -13.81 -6.93 10.71
N PRO A 218 -14.94 -7.16 10.01
CA PRO A 218 -15.07 -7.88 8.75
C PRO A 218 -14.58 -7.05 7.53
N PRO A 219 -14.11 -7.69 6.44
CA PRO A 219 -13.67 -7.03 5.23
C PRO A 219 -14.76 -6.13 4.67
N ARG A 220 -14.39 -4.87 4.47
CA ARG A 220 -15.24 -3.83 3.89
C ARG A 220 -15.20 -3.95 2.37
N GLY A 221 -16.38 -4.01 1.76
CA GLY A 221 -16.52 -4.00 0.31
C GLY A 221 -17.96 -4.23 -0.15
N LEU A 222 -18.15 -4.13 -1.45
CA LEU A 222 -19.41 -4.47 -2.10
C LEU A 222 -19.50 -5.99 -2.26
N ILE A 223 -20.40 -6.62 -1.53
CA ILE A 223 -20.69 -8.04 -1.70
C ILE A 223 -21.50 -8.21 -2.99
N ILE A 224 -20.99 -9.01 -3.93
CA ILE A 224 -21.65 -9.40 -5.16
C ILE A 224 -21.86 -10.91 -5.20
N THR A 225 -22.83 -11.37 -5.96
CA THR A 225 -23.09 -12.80 -6.15
C THR A 225 -23.06 -13.14 -7.64
N THR A 226 -22.39 -14.22 -8.00
CA THR A 226 -22.38 -14.68 -9.40
C THR A 226 -23.73 -15.28 -9.81
N ASP A 227 -24.18 -14.95 -11.02
CA ASP A 227 -25.38 -15.49 -11.64
C ASP A 227 -25.18 -16.95 -12.13
N CYS A 228 -26.19 -17.52 -12.79
CA CYS A 228 -26.12 -18.88 -13.36
C CYS A 228 -25.01 -19.07 -14.42
N ARG A 229 -24.48 -17.97 -14.97
CA ARG A 229 -23.36 -17.95 -15.92
C ARG A 229 -22.04 -17.63 -15.23
N GLY A 230 -21.99 -17.68 -13.89
CA GLY A 230 -20.80 -17.39 -13.10
C GLY A 230 -20.37 -15.93 -13.20
N ARG A 231 -21.26 -15.02 -13.62
CA ARG A 231 -20.95 -13.60 -13.83
C ARG A 231 -21.56 -12.74 -12.74
N ALA A 232 -20.88 -11.65 -12.39
CA ALA A 232 -21.43 -10.61 -11.54
C ALA A 232 -21.10 -9.24 -12.13
N THR A 233 -22.09 -8.35 -12.16
CA THR A 233 -21.95 -6.96 -12.62
C THR A 233 -22.28 -6.03 -11.45
N PRO A 234 -21.30 -5.72 -10.58
CA PRO A 234 -21.52 -4.83 -9.45
C PRO A 234 -22.06 -3.47 -9.89
N ASP A 235 -22.92 -2.88 -9.06
CA ASP A 235 -23.20 -1.45 -9.14
C ASP A 235 -21.97 -0.68 -8.64
N THR A 236 -21.11 -0.33 -9.60
CA THR A 236 -19.86 0.37 -9.33
C THR A 236 -20.05 1.79 -8.82
N SER A 237 -21.27 2.34 -8.87
CA SER A 237 -21.57 3.65 -8.29
C SER A 237 -21.39 3.70 -6.77
N ARG A 238 -21.39 2.53 -6.13
CA ARG A 238 -21.20 2.34 -4.69
C ARG A 238 -19.74 2.13 -4.30
N LEU A 239 -18.84 1.96 -5.27
CA LEU A 239 -17.42 1.80 -4.98
C LEU A 239 -16.78 3.16 -4.74
N PRO A 240 -15.76 3.26 -3.88
CA PRO A 240 -14.93 4.46 -3.85
C PRO A 240 -14.34 4.72 -5.25
N TYR A 241 -14.51 5.94 -5.73
CA TYR A 241 -14.38 6.35 -7.14
C TYR A 241 -13.03 6.02 -7.81
N PHE A 242 -11.99 5.72 -7.03
CA PHE A 242 -10.65 5.46 -7.51
C PHE A 242 -9.90 4.52 -6.56
N GLY A 243 -9.29 3.47 -7.13
CA GLY A 243 -8.33 2.60 -6.45
C GLY A 243 -7.92 1.47 -7.37
N GLU A 244 -6.87 0.73 -6.99
CA GLU A 244 -6.72 -0.63 -7.48
C GLU A 244 -7.92 -1.42 -6.95
N ASN A 245 -8.90 -1.71 -7.80
CA ASN A 245 -10.03 -2.52 -7.34
C ASN A 245 -9.56 -3.96 -7.22
N ARG A 246 -9.92 -4.63 -6.14
CA ARG A 246 -9.63 -6.03 -5.87
C ARG A 246 -10.95 -6.78 -5.72
N VAL A 247 -11.02 -7.99 -6.26
CA VAL A 247 -12.20 -8.87 -6.14
C VAL A 247 -11.79 -10.13 -5.41
N TRP A 248 -12.52 -10.45 -4.35
CA TRP A 248 -12.21 -11.54 -3.44
C TRP A 248 -13.27 -12.62 -3.56
N ASN A 249 -12.83 -13.88 -3.62
CA ASN A 249 -13.75 -15.00 -3.61
C ASN A 249 -13.91 -15.55 -2.18
N LEU A 250 -15.13 -15.50 -1.65
CA LEU A 250 -15.41 -16.07 -0.34
C LEU A 250 -15.53 -17.58 -0.49
N ALA A 251 -14.53 -18.31 0.02
CA ALA A 251 -14.47 -19.78 -0.04
C ALA A 251 -15.72 -20.46 0.58
N SER A 252 -16.38 -19.79 1.52
CA SER A 252 -17.62 -20.25 2.13
C SER A 252 -18.67 -19.14 2.18
N THR A 253 -19.92 -19.52 1.92
CA THR A 253 -21.09 -18.64 2.08
C THR A 253 -21.45 -18.40 3.55
N THR A 254 -20.92 -19.22 4.47
CA THR A 254 -21.25 -19.26 5.90
C THR A 254 -20.05 -19.09 6.84
N ALA A 255 -18.81 -19.14 6.35
CA ALA A 255 -17.66 -18.95 7.23
C ALA A 255 -17.56 -17.48 7.66
N PRO A 256 -17.25 -17.20 8.93
CA PRO A 256 -16.83 -15.86 9.35
C PRO A 256 -15.61 -15.45 8.51
N LEU A 257 -15.49 -14.16 8.22
CA LEU A 257 -14.49 -13.58 7.32
C LEU A 257 -13.07 -13.57 7.90
N GLU A 258 -12.74 -14.58 8.71
CA GLU A 258 -11.43 -14.74 9.35
C GLU A 258 -10.38 -15.00 8.28
N SER A 259 -9.53 -13.98 8.02
CA SER A 259 -8.13 -13.92 7.51
C SER A 259 -7.55 -14.97 6.54
N ASN A 260 -8.34 -15.92 6.04
CA ASN A 260 -7.91 -17.13 5.33
C ASN A 260 -8.64 -17.34 4.00
N THR A 261 -9.29 -16.30 3.50
CA THR A 261 -9.96 -16.35 2.20
C THR A 261 -8.94 -16.41 1.07
N HIS A 262 -9.27 -17.15 0.02
CA HIS A 262 -8.40 -17.28 -1.13
C HIS A 262 -8.48 -16.00 -1.96
N TRP A 263 -7.33 -15.38 -2.23
CA TRP A 263 -7.28 -14.12 -2.95
C TRP A 263 -6.90 -14.37 -4.41
N GLN A 264 -7.64 -13.76 -5.33
CA GLN A 264 -7.12 -13.45 -6.66
C GLN A 264 -7.15 -11.94 -6.81
N ASP A 265 -5.97 -11.33 -6.67
CA ASP A 265 -5.81 -9.90 -6.88
C ASP A 265 -5.84 -9.60 -8.38
N VAL A 266 -7.00 -9.19 -8.86
CA VAL A 266 -7.11 -8.64 -10.22
C VAL A 266 -7.19 -7.13 -10.11
N THR A 267 -6.03 -6.47 -10.23
CA THR A 267 -5.97 -5.01 -10.24
C THR A 267 -6.65 -4.46 -11.47
N VAL A 268 -7.82 -3.87 -11.27
CA VAL A 268 -8.52 -3.12 -12.31
C VAL A 268 -8.05 -1.68 -12.29
N ARG A 269 -7.28 -1.28 -13.31
CA ARG A 269 -6.94 0.12 -13.56
C ARG A 269 -8.01 0.77 -14.42
N ALA A 270 -9.01 1.36 -13.78
CA ALA A 270 -9.98 2.19 -14.47
C ALA A 270 -9.33 3.54 -14.82
N SER A 271 -8.98 3.75 -16.08
CA SER A 271 -8.59 5.09 -16.56
C SER A 271 -9.84 5.94 -16.73
N VAL A 272 -10.03 6.91 -15.85
CA VAL A 272 -11.07 7.93 -16.00
C VAL A 272 -10.51 9.05 -16.86
N ARG A 273 -11.09 9.25 -18.06
CA ARG A 273 -10.76 10.42 -18.88
C ARG A 273 -11.50 11.63 -18.33
N TYR A 274 -10.75 12.59 -17.78
CA TYR A 274 -11.34 13.86 -17.37
C TYR A 274 -11.64 14.74 -18.58
N ARG A 275 -12.79 15.41 -18.53
CA ARG A 275 -13.16 16.47 -19.47
C ARG A 275 -13.14 17.80 -18.72
N PHE A 276 -12.49 18.79 -19.31
CA PHE A 276 -12.43 20.14 -18.77
C PHE A 276 -13.30 21.06 -19.61
N ASN A 277 -14.02 21.95 -18.93
CA ASN A 277 -14.52 23.18 -19.52
C ASN A 277 -13.85 24.31 -18.75
N VAL A 278 -13.04 25.13 -19.42
CA VAL A 278 -12.25 26.19 -18.78
C VAL A 278 -12.46 27.49 -19.53
N VAL A 279 -12.76 28.55 -18.79
CA VAL A 279 -12.89 29.90 -19.32
C VAL A 279 -12.01 30.82 -18.48
N GLY A 280 -11.08 31.52 -19.13
CA GLY A 280 -10.24 32.54 -18.53
C GLY A 280 -10.74 33.95 -18.88
N MET A 281 -10.90 34.81 -17.88
CA MET A 281 -11.33 36.20 -18.06
C MET A 281 -10.58 37.16 -17.12
N PRO A 282 -10.22 38.37 -17.59
CA PRO A 282 -10.25 38.79 -19.00
C PRO A 282 -9.17 38.07 -19.84
N THR A 283 -9.35 38.01 -21.17
CA THR A 283 -8.33 37.49 -22.10
C THR A 283 -7.31 38.56 -22.53
N SER A 284 -7.58 39.83 -22.24
CA SER A 284 -6.65 40.96 -22.37
C SER A 284 -6.83 41.93 -21.21
N ALA A 285 -5.75 42.34 -20.54
CA ALA A 285 -5.82 43.32 -19.44
C ALA A 285 -4.49 44.04 -19.16
N PRO A 286 -4.52 45.20 -18.49
CA PRO A 286 -3.31 45.82 -17.96
C PRO A 286 -2.59 44.93 -16.96
N LEU A 287 -1.26 45.06 -16.91
CA LEU A 287 -0.43 44.38 -15.92
C LEU A 287 -0.93 44.62 -14.49
N GLY A 288 -0.89 43.58 -13.65
CA GLY A 288 -1.38 43.65 -12.28
C GLY A 288 -2.90 43.47 -12.12
N THR A 289 -3.62 43.29 -13.23
CA THR A 289 -5.02 42.84 -13.20
C THR A 289 -5.09 41.38 -12.74
N SER A 290 -6.08 41.06 -11.90
CA SER A 290 -6.34 39.67 -11.51
C SER A 290 -7.07 38.93 -12.62
N LEU A 291 -6.51 37.82 -13.07
CA LEU A 291 -7.13 36.90 -14.02
C LEU A 291 -7.94 35.86 -13.26
N ARG A 292 -9.18 35.61 -13.70
CA ARG A 292 -10.08 34.61 -13.15
C ARG A 292 -10.25 33.46 -14.14
N PHE A 293 -10.11 32.24 -13.66
CA PHE A 293 -10.32 31.02 -14.43
C PHE A 293 -11.45 30.24 -13.77
N THR A 294 -12.59 30.20 -14.43
CA THR A 294 -13.75 29.42 -13.99
C THR A 294 -13.93 28.21 -14.90
N GLY A 295 -14.42 27.12 -14.33
CA GLY A 295 -14.65 25.93 -15.14
C GLY A 295 -15.36 24.83 -14.40
N SER A 296 -15.41 23.67 -15.05
CA SER A 296 -15.90 22.43 -14.47
C SER A 296 -15.05 21.26 -14.94
N VAL A 297 -14.85 20.27 -14.07
CA VAL A 297 -14.25 18.98 -14.42
C VAL A 297 -15.29 17.88 -14.35
N ARG A 298 -15.30 17.01 -15.37
CA ARG A 298 -16.11 15.79 -15.38
C ARG A 298 -15.23 14.52 -15.39
N PRO A 299 -15.59 13.45 -14.66
CA PRO A 299 -16.74 13.35 -13.76
C PRO A 299 -16.65 14.31 -12.56
N GLU A 300 -17.82 14.76 -12.08
CA GLU A 300 -17.95 15.77 -11.03
C GLU A 300 -17.60 15.16 -9.67
N ARG A 301 -16.78 15.87 -8.89
CA ARG A 301 -16.39 15.43 -7.54
C ARG A 301 -16.17 16.62 -6.63
N ALA A 302 -16.80 16.61 -5.46
CA ALA A 302 -16.51 17.59 -4.43
C ALA A 302 -15.07 17.42 -3.90
N GLY A 303 -14.38 18.52 -3.69
CA GLY A 303 -13.10 18.54 -2.98
C GLY A 303 -11.89 18.13 -3.81
N SER A 304 -12.01 17.76 -5.09
CA SER A 304 -10.86 17.41 -5.92
C SER A 304 -9.96 18.61 -6.16
N LEU A 305 -8.65 18.40 -6.01
CA LEU A 305 -7.65 19.44 -6.26
C LEU A 305 -7.52 19.70 -7.76
N VAL A 306 -7.65 20.96 -8.15
CA VAL A 306 -7.31 21.45 -9.49
C VAL A 306 -6.23 22.52 -9.38
N VAL A 307 -5.32 22.52 -10.35
CA VAL A 307 -4.11 23.34 -10.36
C VAL A 307 -4.12 24.19 -11.62
N LEU A 308 -4.04 25.50 -11.47
CA LEU A 308 -3.73 26.41 -12.56
C LEU A 308 -2.24 26.34 -12.83
N GLN A 309 -1.86 26.07 -14.08
CA GLN A 309 -0.48 26.09 -14.52
C GLN A 309 -0.26 27.18 -15.57
N HIS A 310 0.91 27.82 -15.51
CA HIS A 310 1.39 28.81 -16.45
C HIS A 310 2.62 28.26 -17.19
N TRP A 311 2.70 28.44 -18.51
CA TRP A 311 3.87 28.07 -19.29
C TRP A 311 4.97 29.13 -19.11
N ALA A 312 6.05 28.76 -18.43
CA ALA A 312 7.20 29.64 -18.19
C ALA A 312 8.51 28.84 -18.23
N SER A 313 9.53 29.42 -18.86
CA SER A 313 10.85 28.79 -18.99
C SER A 313 10.78 27.36 -19.56
N HIS A 314 10.01 27.19 -20.64
CA HIS A 314 9.78 25.90 -21.32
C HIS A 314 9.17 24.80 -20.44
N ALA A 315 8.50 25.16 -19.34
CA ALA A 315 7.84 24.22 -18.45
C ALA A 315 6.49 24.76 -17.93
N TRP A 316 5.58 23.85 -17.61
CA TRP A 316 4.34 24.20 -16.90
C TRP A 316 4.63 24.35 -15.41
N ARG A 317 4.31 25.53 -14.85
CA ARG A 317 4.53 25.86 -13.44
C ARG A 317 3.20 26.09 -12.73
N PRO A 318 2.97 25.55 -11.53
CA PRO A 318 1.75 25.83 -10.77
C PRO A 318 1.74 27.30 -10.33
N VAL A 319 0.60 27.97 -10.51
CA VAL A 319 0.40 29.39 -10.16
C VAL A 319 -0.85 29.64 -9.32
N GLY A 320 -1.63 28.59 -9.06
CA GLY A 320 -2.80 28.62 -8.20
C GLY A 320 -3.40 27.23 -8.04
N THR A 321 -4.08 27.00 -6.93
CA THR A 321 -4.79 25.75 -6.66
C THR A 321 -6.16 26.06 -6.05
N THR A 322 -7.12 25.18 -6.29
CA THR A 322 -8.42 25.23 -5.62
C THR A 322 -9.02 23.83 -5.56
N ARG A 323 -10.14 23.69 -4.86
CA ARG A 323 -10.93 22.45 -4.85
C ARG A 323 -12.22 22.63 -5.62
N THR A 324 -12.65 21.57 -6.29
CA THR A 324 -13.94 21.55 -7.00
C THR A 324 -15.12 21.50 -6.03
N THR A 325 -16.25 22.08 -6.41
CA THR A 325 -17.53 21.94 -5.71
C THR A 325 -18.15 20.55 -5.93
N SER A 326 -19.28 20.26 -5.28
CA SER A 326 -20.06 19.03 -5.51
C SER A 326 -20.47 18.82 -6.97
N THR A 327 -20.66 19.90 -7.73
CA THR A 327 -20.97 19.86 -9.17
C THR A 327 -19.71 19.92 -10.05
N GLY A 328 -18.52 19.64 -9.49
CA GLY A 328 -17.25 19.67 -10.22
C GLY A 328 -16.77 21.05 -10.67
N ARG A 329 -17.40 22.14 -10.22
CA ARG A 329 -17.05 23.51 -10.63
C ARG A 329 -15.88 24.05 -9.82
N TYR A 330 -15.10 24.96 -10.39
CA TYR A 330 -13.97 25.57 -9.70
C TYR A 330 -13.76 27.04 -10.12
N LEU A 331 -13.04 27.78 -9.27
CA LEU A 331 -12.56 29.13 -9.52
C LEU A 331 -11.09 29.22 -9.09
N LEU A 332 -10.22 29.59 -10.03
CA LEU A 332 -8.81 29.88 -9.82
C LEU A 332 -8.55 31.35 -10.12
N ILE A 333 -7.70 32.00 -9.34
CA ILE A 333 -7.34 33.41 -9.52
C ILE A 333 -5.82 33.51 -9.53
N THR A 334 -5.26 34.30 -10.45
CA THR A 334 -3.84 34.62 -10.49
C THR A 334 -3.62 36.07 -10.90
N LYS A 335 -2.50 36.66 -10.49
CA LYS A 335 -2.12 38.04 -10.82
C LYS A 335 -0.72 38.04 -11.42
N PRO A 336 -0.59 38.06 -12.75
CA PRO A 336 0.72 37.96 -13.40
C PRO A 336 1.55 39.23 -13.18
N SER A 337 2.87 39.06 -13.07
CA SER A 337 3.82 40.13 -12.76
C SER A 337 4.62 40.62 -13.98
N ARG A 338 4.38 40.05 -15.17
CA ARG A 338 5.02 40.46 -16.43
C ARG A 338 3.96 40.68 -17.49
N ALA A 339 4.18 41.66 -18.37
CA ALA A 339 3.38 41.87 -19.57
C ALA A 339 3.77 40.87 -20.66
N GLY A 340 2.90 40.69 -21.65
CA GLY A 340 3.12 39.81 -22.80
C GLY A 340 2.02 38.76 -23.01
N HIS A 341 2.30 37.78 -23.85
CA HIS A 341 1.42 36.65 -24.10
C HIS A 341 1.70 35.52 -23.10
N HIS A 342 0.65 35.03 -22.46
CA HIS A 342 0.70 33.98 -21.45
C HIS A 342 -0.15 32.79 -21.88
N LEU A 343 0.37 31.59 -21.61
CA LEU A 343 -0.38 30.34 -21.76
C LEU A 343 -0.71 29.77 -20.39
N TYR A 344 -1.99 29.50 -20.18
CA TYR A 344 -2.48 28.86 -18.96
C TYR A 344 -3.17 27.54 -19.30
N ARG A 345 -3.12 26.59 -18.38
CA ARG A 345 -3.96 25.39 -18.43
C ARG A 345 -4.41 25.00 -17.04
N VAL A 346 -5.53 24.28 -16.94
CA VAL A 346 -5.95 23.68 -15.68
C VAL A 346 -5.61 22.20 -15.72
N VAL A 347 -4.98 21.73 -14.65
CA VAL A 347 -4.67 20.31 -14.46
C VAL A 347 -5.48 19.80 -13.29
N LYS A 348 -6.10 18.63 -13.46
CA LYS A 348 -6.59 17.82 -12.36
C LYS A 348 -5.65 16.66 -12.18
N HIS A 349 -5.06 16.54 -11.00
CA HIS A 349 -4.30 15.35 -10.65
C HIS A 349 -5.24 14.16 -10.42
N SER A 350 -4.74 12.95 -10.69
CA SER A 350 -5.45 11.75 -10.29
C SER A 350 -5.78 11.83 -8.81
N ASP A 351 -6.99 11.42 -8.43
CA ASP A 351 -7.34 11.33 -7.01
C ASP A 351 -6.72 10.09 -6.34
N LEU A 352 -5.93 9.31 -7.09
CA LEU A 352 -5.15 8.14 -6.64
C LEU A 352 -3.80 8.55 -6.04
N CYS A 353 -3.82 9.47 -5.10
CA CYS A 353 -2.68 9.66 -4.21
C CYS A 353 -2.99 8.89 -2.94
N ASP A 354 -2.46 7.68 -2.87
CA ASP A 354 -2.16 7.08 -1.57
C ASP A 354 -0.94 7.84 -0.97
N PRO A 355 -0.80 7.98 0.36
CA PRO A 355 0.38 8.53 1.02
C PRO A 355 1.73 8.10 0.44
N PHE A 356 1.83 6.91 -0.15
CA PHE A 356 3.12 6.36 -0.57
C PHE A 356 3.38 6.45 -2.08
N ARG A 357 2.35 6.53 -2.95
CA ARG A 357 2.52 6.63 -4.40
C ARG A 357 1.38 7.40 -5.07
N CYS A 358 1.67 8.58 -5.64
CA CYS A 358 0.80 9.17 -6.65
C CYS A 358 1.18 8.59 -8.02
N LEU A 359 0.32 7.76 -8.62
CA LEU A 359 0.42 7.52 -10.05
C LEU A 359 -0.07 8.79 -10.75
N ILE A 360 0.84 9.74 -11.01
CA ILE A 360 0.51 11.05 -11.57
C ILE A 360 0.15 10.89 -13.05
N VAL A 361 -1.07 10.41 -13.32
CA VAL A 361 -1.74 10.66 -14.59
C VAL A 361 -2.54 11.94 -14.41
N GLY A 362 -1.87 13.08 -14.62
CA GLY A 362 -2.52 14.38 -14.65
C GLY A 362 -3.26 14.54 -15.97
N HIS A 363 -4.54 14.91 -15.92
CA HIS A 363 -5.26 15.32 -17.12
C HIS A 363 -5.27 16.86 -17.17
N ALA A 364 -4.99 17.42 -18.34
CA ALA A 364 -4.91 18.86 -18.55
C ALA A 364 -5.98 19.32 -19.53
N SER A 365 -6.48 20.54 -19.33
CA SER A 365 -7.23 21.25 -20.36
C SER A 365 -6.34 21.62 -21.54
N GLU A 366 -6.96 22.00 -22.65
CA GLU A 366 -6.26 22.73 -23.70
C GLU A 366 -5.70 24.06 -23.14
N PRO A 367 -4.56 24.56 -23.67
CA PRO A 367 -4.00 25.84 -23.29
C PRO A 367 -4.92 27.01 -23.65
N LEU A 368 -5.07 27.96 -22.72
CA LEU A 368 -5.74 29.24 -22.90
C LEU A 368 -4.71 30.33 -23.12
N HIS A 369 -4.93 31.17 -24.14
CA HIS A 369 -4.09 32.30 -24.47
C HIS A 369 -4.64 33.58 -23.83
N ILE A 370 -3.81 34.29 -23.07
CA ILE A 370 -4.16 35.57 -22.44
C ILE A 370 -3.05 36.58 -22.72
N SER A 371 -3.41 37.79 -23.12
CA SER A 371 -2.49 38.89 -23.37
C SER A 371 -2.52 39.90 -22.22
N LEU A 372 -1.36 40.40 -21.80
CA LEU A 372 -1.26 41.48 -20.82
C LEU A 372 -0.49 42.65 -21.40
N THR A 373 -1.06 43.84 -21.29
CA THR A 373 -0.42 45.08 -21.77
C THR A 373 0.21 45.84 -20.62
N THR A 374 1.26 46.61 -20.92
CA THR A 374 1.69 47.66 -19.99
C THR A 374 0.55 48.68 -19.82
N PRO A 375 0.39 49.24 -18.61
CA PRO A 375 -0.64 50.24 -18.34
C PRO A 375 -0.50 51.48 -19.23
#